data_AF-A0A9N9B3E9-F1
#
_entry.id   AF-A0A9N9B3E9-F1
#
_cell.length_a   1.000
_cell.length_b   1.000
_cell.length_c   1.000
_cell.angle_alpha   90.00
_cell.angle_beta   90.00
_cell.angle_gamma   90.00
#
_symmetry.space_group_name_H-M   'P 1'
#
loop_
_entity.id
_entity.type
_entity.pdbx_description
1 polymer ?
#
loop_
_entity_poly.entity_id
_entity_poly.type
_entity_poly.pdbx_seq_one_letter_code
_entity_poly.pdbx_strand_id
1 'polypeptide(L)' 'MIEVPPGYLTREQREARLREWAIKHGEDPDKLCSDTDMIQFTKDTNDDPDTLMDMSRRERLISEEIMLRMYEDDVEF' A
#
# COMPACT_ATOMS: atom_id res chain seq x y z
N MET A 1 14.66 -13.15 7.34
CA MET A 1 13.81 -13.00 6.15
C MET A 1 12.40 -13.36 6.58
N ILE A 2 11.45 -12.44 6.46
CA ILE A 2 10.03 -12.78 6.64
C ILE A 2 9.63 -13.52 5.37
N GLU A 3 9.23 -14.79 5.50
CA GLU A 3 8.75 -15.55 4.35
C GLU A 3 7.45 -14.90 3.87
N VAL A 4 7.49 -14.36 2.64
CA VAL A 4 6.32 -13.80 1.99
C VAL A 4 5.46 -15.00 1.55
N PRO A 5 4.17 -15.08 1.95
CA PRO A 5 3.31 -16.19 1.55
C PRO A 5 3.25 -16.31 0.02
N PRO A 6 3.21 -17.53 -0.55
CA PRO A 6 3.05 -17.70 -1.99
C PRO A 6 1.75 -17.02 -2.46
N GLY A 7 1.85 -16.16 -3.49
CA GLY A 7 0.76 -15.31 -3.98
C GLY A 7 0.77 -13.88 -3.43
N TYR A 8 1.71 -13.52 -2.55
CA TYR A 8 1.92 -12.15 -2.09
C TYR A 8 3.16 -11.55 -2.78
N LEU A 9 3.01 -10.34 -3.30
CA LEU A 9 4.12 -9.57 -3.84
C LEU A 9 5.16 -9.25 -2.76
N THR A 10 6.44 -9.30 -3.13
CA THR A 10 7.51 -8.78 -2.28
C THR A 10 7.30 -7.29 -2.01
N ARG A 11 7.89 -6.76 -0.94
CA ARG A 11 7.83 -5.32 -0.65
C ARG A 11 8.34 -4.49 -1.85
N GLU A 12 9.44 -4.93 -2.46
CA GLU A 12 10.02 -4.27 -3.65
C GLU A 12 9.07 -4.28 -4.85
N GLN A 13 8.37 -5.39 -5.10
CA GLN A 13 7.38 -5.48 -6.18
C GLN A 13 6.16 -4.58 -5.94
N ARG A 14 5.68 -4.50 -4.70
CA ARG A 14 4.60 -3.57 -4.32
C ARG A 14 5.03 -2.13 -4.51
N GLU A 15 6.22 -1.77 -4.03
CA GLU A 15 6.75 -0.41 -4.17
C GLU A 15 6.92 -0.02 -5.65
N ALA A 16 7.44 -0.92 -6.49
CA ALA A 16 7.56 -0.68 -7.92
C ALA A 16 6.19 -0.42 -8.58
N ARG A 17 5.19 -1.28 -8.31
CA ARG A 17 3.81 -1.09 -8.81
C ARG A 17 3.19 0.22 -8.30
N LEU A 18 3.43 0.59 -7.04
CA LEU A 18 2.92 1.84 -6.44
C LEU A 18 3.51 3.05 -7.15
N ARG A 19 4.82 3.04 -7.37
CA ARG A 19 5.52 4.13 -8.05
C ARG A 19 5.04 4.30 -9.49
N GLU A 20 4.88 3.21 -10.23
CA GLU A 20 4.34 3.25 -11.60
C GLU A 20 2.91 3.79 -11.65
N TRP A 21 2.05 3.34 -10.72
CA TRP A 21 0.68 3.82 -10.62
C TRP A 21 0.63 5.32 -10.28
N ALA A 22 1.43 5.76 -9.31
CA ALA A 22 1.52 7.17 -8.92
C ALA A 22 1.91 8.05 -10.12
N ILE A 23 2.97 7.67 -10.85
CA ILE A 23 3.42 8.38 -12.05
C ILE A 23 2.32 8.44 -13.11
N LYS A 24 1.63 7.32 -13.36
CA LYS A 24 0.55 7.24 -14.35
C LYS A 24 -0.63 8.15 -14.01
N HIS A 25 -0.91 8.35 -12.73
CA HIS A 25 -2.05 9.12 -12.24
C HIS A 25 -1.69 10.55 -11.81
N GLY A 26 -0.42 10.95 -11.90
CA GLY A 26 0.04 12.29 -11.53
C GLY A 26 0.10 12.51 -10.01
N GLU A 27 0.16 11.43 -9.23
CA GLU A 27 0.34 11.45 -7.79
C GLU A 27 1.84 11.40 -7.43
N ASP A 28 2.19 11.83 -6.21
CA ASP A 28 3.56 11.76 -5.70
C ASP A 28 3.90 10.29 -5.31
N PRO A 29 4.89 9.65 -5.97
CA PRO A 29 5.25 8.26 -5.70
C PRO A 29 5.78 8.02 -4.29
N ASP A 30 6.57 8.95 -3.76
CA ASP A 30 7.20 8.79 -2.44
C ASP A 30 6.16 8.98 -1.33
N LYS A 31 5.26 9.96 -1.50
CA LYS A 31 4.11 10.13 -0.61
C LYS A 31 3.21 8.89 -0.61
N LEU A 32 2.86 8.38 -1.79
CA LEU A 32 1.97 7.22 -1.91
C LEU A 32 2.58 5.95 -1.31
N CYS A 33 3.89 5.73 -1.49
CA CYS A 33 4.59 4.62 -0.86
C CYS A 33 4.61 4.75 0.67
N SER A 34 4.89 5.95 1.20
CA SER A 34 4.87 6.21 2.63
C SER A 34 3.48 6.01 3.24
N ASP A 35 2.44 6.55 2.60
CA ASP A 35 1.05 6.43 3.03
C ASP A 35 0.64 4.95 3.07
N THR A 36 1.04 4.18 2.05
CA THR A 36 0.77 2.75 1.95
C THR A 36 1.49 1.92 3.02
N ASP A 37 2.79 2.17 3.24
CA ASP A 37 3.60 1.49 4.25
C ASP A 37 3.05 1.73 5.67
N MET A 38 2.62 2.95 5.95
CA MET A 38 2.04 3.30 7.24
C MET A 38 0.67 2.63 7.48
N ILE A 39 -0.18 2.54 6.45
CA ILE A 39 -1.44 1.79 6.57
C ILE A 39 -1.15 0.31 6.86
N GLN A 40 -0.17 -0.29 6.17
CA GLN A 40 0.21 -1.67 6.47
C GLN A 40 0.73 -1.81 7.91
N PHE A 41 1.59 -0.88 8.36
CA PHE A 41 2.08 -0.85 9.74
C PHE A 41 0.93 -0.79 10.75
N THR A 42 -0.05 0.10 10.55
CA THR A 42 -1.20 0.23 11.45
C THR A 42 -2.05 -1.04 11.53
N LYS A 43 -2.20 -1.76 10.40
CA LYS A 43 -2.89 -3.06 10.37
C LYS A 43 -2.11 -4.11 11.15
N ASP A 44 -0.79 -4.13 11.01
CA ASP A 44 0.10 -5.09 11.66
C ASP A 44 0.18 -4.86 13.18
N THR A 45 0.10 -3.59 13.63
CA THR A 45 0.11 -3.21 15.05
C THR A 45 -1.28 -3.10 15.68
N ASN A 46 -2.35 -3.20 14.87
CA ASN A 46 -3.74 -2.94 15.27
C ASN A 46 -3.93 -1.53 15.87
N ASP A 47 -3.17 -0.56 15.35
CA ASP A 47 -3.30 0.85 15.68
C ASP A 47 -4.28 1.54 14.73
N ASP A 48 -4.82 2.68 15.15
CA ASP A 48 -5.68 3.50 14.31
C ASP A 48 -4.81 4.38 13.38
N PRO A 49 -4.89 4.22 12.03
CA PRO A 49 -4.16 5.06 11.09
C PRO A 49 -4.47 6.56 11.23
N ASP A 50 -5.67 6.92 11.69
CA ASP A 50 -6.06 8.33 11.91
C ASP A 50 -5.33 8.92 13.13
N THR A 51 -4.75 8.09 14.00
CA THR A 51 -3.95 8.53 15.16
C THR A 51 -2.46 8.63 14.87
N LEU A 52 -1.98 7.96 13.82
CA LEU A 52 -0.57 7.87 13.47
C LEU A 52 -0.17 8.75 12.27
N MET A 53 -1.15 9.22 11.49
CA MET A 53 -0.91 10.04 10.31
C MET A 53 -1.85 11.23 10.24
N ASP A 54 -1.32 12.38 9.83
CA ASP A 54 -2.13 13.50 9.38
C ASP A 54 -2.55 13.25 7.92
N MET A 55 -3.51 12.34 7.75
CA MET A 55 -4.00 11.88 6.46
C MET A 55 -5.49 12.21 6.33
N SER A 56 -5.89 12.79 5.20
CA SER A 56 -7.32 12.95 4.95
C SER A 56 -7.98 11.58 4.75
N ARG A 57 -9.25 11.46 5.14
CA ARG A 57 -10.04 10.24 4.87
C ARG A 57 -10.01 9.81 3.39
N ARG A 58 -9.87 10.76 2.47
CA ARG A 58 -9.73 10.49 1.03
C ARG A 58 -8.41 9.79 0.71
N GLU A 59 -7.29 10.31 1.20
CA GLU A 59 -5.95 9.72 0.97
C GLU A 59 -5.84 8.33 1.58
N ARG A 60 -6.45 8.12 2.75
CA ARG A 60 -6.49 6.82 3.41
C ARG A 60 -7.22 5.78 2.58
N LEU A 61 -8.43 6.12 2.13
CA LEU A 61 -9.24 5.22 1.30
C LEU A 61 -8.57 4.90 -0.04
N ILE A 62 -7.90 5.87 -0.67
CA ILE A 62 -7.15 5.64 -1.91
C ILE A 62 -6.02 4.63 -1.66
N SER A 63 -5.25 4.82 -0.60
CA SER A 63 -4.11 3.95 -0.28
C SER A 63 -4.55 2.56 0.17
N GLU A 64 -5.65 2.44 0.92
CA GLU A 64 -6.28 1.15 1.26
C GLU A 64 -6.76 0.39 0.02
N GLU A 65 -7.45 1.07 -0.91
CA GLU A 65 -7.93 0.49 -2.18
C GLU A 65 -6.76 0.02 -3.05
N ILE A 66 -5.69 0.81 -3.13
CA ILE A 66 -4.48 0.47 -3.87
C ILE A 66 -3.83 -0.78 -3.26
N MET A 67 -3.71 -0.84 -1.93
CA MET A 67 -3.22 -2.04 -1.25
C MET A 67 -4.04 -3.28 -1.58
N LEU A 68 -5.38 -3.19 -1.52
CA LEU A 68 -6.26 -4.32 -1.83
C LEU A 68 -6.02 -4.83 -3.26
N ARG A 69 -5.99 -3.93 -4.25
CA ARG A 69 -5.74 -4.30 -5.65
C ARG A 69 -4.35 -4.90 -5.90
N MET A 70 -3.36 -4.51 -5.10
CA MET A 70 -2.02 -5.09 -5.20
C MET A 70 -1.91 -6.52 -4.64
N TYR A 71 -2.82 -6.93 -3.76
CA TYR A 71 -2.88 -8.31 -3.27
C TYR A 71 -3.83 -9.20 -4.08
N GLU A 72 -4.72 -8.64 -4.89
CA GLU A 72 -5.68 -9.40 -5.71
C GLU A 72 -5.15 -9.81 -7.09
N ASP A 73 -4.14 -9.11 -7.63
CA ASP A 73 -3.65 -9.28 -9.02
C ASP A 73 -2.69 -10.48 -9.26
N ASP A 74 -2.53 -11.38 -8.29
CA ASP A 74 -1.72 -12.62 -8.44
C ASP A 74 -2.58 -13.90 -8.36
N VAL A 75 -3.92 -13.80 -8.43
CA VAL A 75 -4.80 -14.97 -8.57
C VAL A 75 -4.99 -15.31 -10.06
N GLU A 76 -4.00 -15.96 -10.65
CA GLU A 76 -4.19 -16.73 -11.89
C GLU A 76 -5.19 -17.87 -11.60
N PHE A 77 -6.37 -17.82 -12.25
CA PHE A 77 -7.42 -18.84 -12.18
C PHE A 77 -7.17 -19.99 -13.16
#